data_AF-A0A382CEJ7-F1
#
_entry.id   AF-A0A382CEJ7-F1
#
_cell.length_a   1.000
_cell.length_b   1.000
_cell.length_c   1.000
_cell.angle_alpha   90.00
_cell.angle_beta   90.00
_cell.angle_gamma   90.00
#
_symmetry.space_group_name_H-M   'P 1'
#
loop_
_entity.id
_entity.type
_entity.pdbx_description
1 polymer ?
#
loop_
_entity_poly.entity_id
_entity_poly.type
_entity_poly.pdbx_seq_one_letter_code
_entity_poly.pdbx_strand_id
1 'polypeptide(L)'
;VPSFDIVSEINMEEVRNATENASRELSTRFDFRGIDASFEYKDKTVVMKAEAEFQLQQMESMFRTAMSKRNVDTSSMDVKPYDAHGKTYRQTITFKEGIEQPMAKKIVKL
;
A
#
# COMPACT_ATOMS: atom_id res chain seq x y z
N VAL A 1 9.28 35.18 -13.01
CA VAL A 1 9.15 34.42 -11.74
C VAL A 1 8.79 32.98 -12.07
N PRO A 2 9.65 32.00 -11.80
CA PRO A 2 9.28 30.59 -11.93
C PRO A 2 8.43 30.21 -10.73
N SER A 3 7.16 29.88 -10.95
CA SER A 3 6.29 29.23 -9.97
C SER A 3 6.50 27.71 -10.07
N PHE A 4 6.46 27.03 -8.94
CA PHE A 4 6.48 25.57 -8.87
C PHE A 4 5.20 25.11 -8.18
N ASP A 5 4.51 24.15 -8.80
CA ASP A 5 3.33 23.53 -8.24
C ASP A 5 3.74 22.32 -7.39
N ILE A 6 3.26 22.28 -6.14
CA ILE A 6 3.40 21.12 -5.27
C ILE A 6 2.19 20.23 -5.56
N VAL A 7 2.42 19.08 -6.19
CA VAL A 7 1.37 18.10 -6.50
C VAL A 7 1.75 16.75 -5.89
N SER A 8 0.81 16.13 -5.19
CA SER A 8 0.95 14.75 -4.71
C SER A 8 0.35 13.80 -5.74
N GLU A 9 1.10 13.52 -6.80
CA GLU A 9 0.72 12.52 -7.80
C GLU A 9 1.34 11.17 -7.45
N ILE A 10 0.49 10.16 -7.26
CA ILE A 10 0.94 8.77 -7.11
C ILE A 10 0.79 8.09 -8.46
N ASN A 11 1.88 7.49 -8.94
CA ASN A 11 1.81 6.66 -10.13
C ASN A 11 1.15 5.31 -9.79
N MET A 12 -0.14 5.19 -10.13
CA MET A 12 -0.93 3.98 -9.92
C MET A 12 -0.42 2.76 -10.71
N GLU A 13 0.25 2.96 -11.83
CA GLU A 13 0.90 1.87 -12.56
C GLU A 13 2.08 1.31 -11.76
N GLU A 14 2.86 2.17 -11.11
CA GLU A 14 3.93 1.72 -10.21
C GLU A 14 3.39 1.04 -8.95
N VAL A 15 2.24 1.48 -8.42
CA VAL A 15 1.55 0.79 -7.31
C VAL A 15 1.13 -0.62 -7.72
N ARG A 16 0.53 -0.78 -8.91
CA ARG A 16 0.18 -2.09 -9.46
C ARG A 16 1.43 -2.96 -9.59
N ASN A 17 2.48 -2.43 -10.19
CA ASN A 17 3.71 -3.18 -10.38
C ASN A 17 4.39 -3.53 -9.04
N ALA A 18 4.34 -2.64 -8.04
CA ALA A 18 4.82 -2.90 -6.68
C ALA A 18 4.01 -4.03 -6.02
N THR A 19 2.69 -4.09 -6.27
CA THR A 19 1.83 -5.18 -5.82
C THR A 19 2.25 -6.51 -6.43
N GLU A 20 2.54 -6.55 -7.73
CA GLU A 20 3.04 -7.77 -8.39
C GLU A 20 4.40 -8.21 -7.83
N ASN A 21 5.31 -7.27 -7.56
CA ASN A 21 6.60 -7.57 -6.93
C ASN A 21 6.41 -8.14 -5.51
N ALA A 22 5.55 -7.52 -4.70
CA ALA A 22 5.22 -8.02 -3.37
C ALA A 22 4.60 -9.42 -3.43
N SER A 23 3.76 -9.70 -4.43
CA SER A 23 3.20 -11.05 -4.65
C SER A 23 4.27 -12.08 -5.03
N ARG A 24 5.30 -11.70 -5.79
CA ARG A 24 6.44 -12.58 -6.09
C ARG A 24 7.34 -12.80 -4.88
N GLU A 25 7.53 -11.77 -4.06
CA GLU A 25 8.30 -11.89 -2.82
C GLU A 25 7.55 -12.75 -1.78
N LEU A 26 6.22 -12.64 -1.73
CA LEU A 26 5.37 -13.50 -0.90
C LEU A 26 5.54 -14.98 -1.25
N SER A 27 5.61 -15.32 -2.55
CA SER A 27 5.71 -16.71 -2.99
C SER A 27 7.09 -17.34 -2.76
N THR A 28 8.13 -16.52 -2.60
CA THR A 28 9.50 -17.01 -2.30
C THR A 28 9.76 -17.12 -0.80
N ARG A 29 8.93 -16.50 0.04
CA ARG A 29 9.06 -16.56 1.50
C ARG A 29 8.64 -17.93 2.07
N PHE A 30 9.56 -18.58 2.77
CA PHE A 30 9.36 -19.92 3.32
C PHE A 30 8.25 -19.99 4.38
N ASP A 31 8.12 -18.95 5.19
CA ASP A 31 7.12 -18.83 6.25
C ASP A 31 5.70 -18.59 5.74
N PHE A 32 5.52 -18.17 4.49
CA PHE A 32 4.21 -18.07 3.83
C PHE A 32 3.88 -19.33 3.01
N ARG A 33 4.77 -20.33 3.02
CA ARG A 33 4.55 -21.58 2.28
C ARG A 33 3.41 -22.39 2.90
N GLY A 34 2.34 -22.56 2.15
CA GLY A 34 1.14 -23.29 2.60
C GLY A 34 0.14 -22.45 3.40
N ILE A 35 0.34 -21.12 3.45
CA ILE A 35 -0.58 -20.17 4.07
C ILE A 35 -1.39 -19.49 2.97
N ASP A 36 -2.70 -19.34 3.17
CA ASP A 36 -3.58 -18.58 2.27
C ASP A 36 -3.33 -17.06 2.42
N ALA A 37 -2.27 -16.59 1.77
CA ALA A 37 -1.89 -15.18 1.72
C ALA A 37 -1.81 -14.65 0.29
N SER A 38 -2.32 -13.44 0.05
CA SER A 38 -2.35 -12.83 -1.29
C SER A 38 -2.38 -11.31 -1.25
N PHE A 39 -1.80 -10.69 -2.29
CA PHE A 39 -2.01 -9.28 -2.62
C PHE A 39 -2.90 -9.18 -3.86
N GLU A 40 -3.93 -8.33 -3.80
CA GLU A 40 -4.82 -8.06 -4.92
C GLU A 40 -4.87 -6.55 -5.16
N TYR A 41 -4.53 -6.11 -6.38
CA TYR A 41 -4.71 -4.72 -6.79
C TYR A 41 -6.05 -4.58 -7.53
N LYS A 42 -6.97 -3.79 -6.98
CA LYS A 42 -8.30 -3.57 -7.55
C LYS A 42 -8.76 -2.13 -7.33
N ASP A 43 -9.31 -1.49 -8.35
CA ASP A 43 -9.92 -0.16 -8.26
C ASP A 43 -9.05 0.90 -7.56
N LYS A 44 -7.74 0.95 -7.89
CA LYS A 44 -6.74 1.83 -7.24
C LYS A 44 -6.52 1.57 -5.73
N THR A 45 -6.87 0.38 -5.26
CA THR A 45 -6.64 -0.07 -3.89
C THR A 45 -5.89 -1.39 -3.88
N VAL A 46 -5.13 -1.63 -2.82
CA VAL A 46 -4.43 -2.90 -2.61
C VAL A 46 -5.09 -3.61 -1.45
N VAL A 47 -5.54 -4.84 -1.68
CA VAL A 47 -6.12 -5.71 -0.66
C VAL A 47 -5.09 -6.76 -0.30
N MET A 48 -4.77 -6.84 0.98
CA MET A 48 -3.97 -7.91 1.56
C MET A 48 -4.89 -8.91 2.24
N LYS A 49 -4.60 -10.19 2.06
CA LYS A 49 -5.29 -11.28 2.76
C LYS A 49 -4.25 -12.20 3.38
N ALA A 50 -4.49 -12.64 4.61
CA ALA A 50 -3.66 -13.61 5.33
C ALA A 50 -4.49 -14.41 6.34
N GLU A 51 -3.90 -15.40 7.01
CA GLU A 51 -4.59 -16.21 8.04
C GLU A 51 -4.43 -15.64 9.46
N ALA A 52 -3.54 -14.66 9.65
CA ALA A 52 -3.30 -14.02 10.94
C ALA A 52 -2.93 -12.54 10.82
N GLU A 53 -3.20 -11.77 11.87
CA GLU A 53 -2.85 -10.34 11.93
C GLU A 53 -1.34 -10.08 11.80
N PHE A 54 -0.49 -10.88 12.46
CA PHE A 54 0.96 -10.70 12.37
C PHE A 54 1.49 -10.90 10.94
N GLN A 55 0.82 -11.74 10.15
CA GLN A 55 1.17 -11.96 8.75
C GLN A 55 0.82 -10.74 7.90
N LEU A 56 -0.32 -10.09 8.16
CA LEU A 56 -0.68 -8.83 7.51
C LEU A 56 0.36 -7.75 7.77
N GLN A 57 0.88 -7.63 9.00
CA GLN A 57 1.95 -6.68 9.31
C GLN A 57 3.25 -6.97 8.54
N GLN A 58 3.62 -8.25 8.42
CA GLN A 58 4.79 -8.64 7.61
C GLN A 58 4.57 -8.36 6.11
N MET A 59 3.36 -8.63 5.61
CA MET A 59 2.96 -8.33 4.24
C MET A 59 2.97 -6.83 3.96
N GLU A 60 2.51 -6.01 4.90
CA GLU A 60 2.55 -4.55 4.79
C GLU A 60 3.99 -4.04 4.66
N SER A 61 4.90 -4.53 5.51
CA SER A 61 6.33 -4.17 5.46
C SER A 61 6.97 -4.56 4.12
N MET A 62 6.62 -5.74 3.60
CA MET A 62 7.09 -6.20 2.29
C MET A 62 6.55 -5.32 1.16
N PHE A 63 5.27 -4.96 1.22
CA PHE A 63 4.65 -4.07 0.25
C PHE A 63 5.26 -2.65 0.27
N ARG A 64 5.53 -2.09 1.46
CA ARG A 64 6.26 -0.81 1.61
C ARG A 64 7.65 -0.88 0.97
N THR A 65 8.37 -1.98 1.18
CA THR A 65 9.69 -2.20 0.57
C THR A 65 9.59 -2.28 -0.96
N ALA A 66 8.57 -2.98 -1.48
CA ALA A 66 8.32 -3.08 -2.93
C ALA A 66 7.97 -1.71 -3.55
N MET A 67 7.20 -0.88 -2.85
CA MET A 67 6.87 0.49 -3.24
C MET A 67 8.12 1.39 -3.25
N SER A 68 8.93 1.35 -2.19
CA SER A 68 10.15 2.16 -2.10
C SER A 68 11.16 1.82 -3.20
N LYS A 69 11.29 0.54 -3.58
CA LYS A 69 12.13 0.12 -4.73
C LYS A 69 11.70 0.75 -6.06
N ARG A 70 10.44 1.20 -6.17
CA ARG A 70 9.87 1.86 -7.36
C ARG A 70 9.72 3.36 -7.20
N ASN A 71 10.33 3.95 -6.18
CA ASN A 71 10.20 5.37 -5.84
C ASN A 71 8.75 5.83 -5.62
N VAL A 72 7.86 4.93 -5.19
CA VAL A 72 6.50 5.29 -4.79
C VAL A 72 6.53 5.68 -3.31
N ASP A 73 5.99 6.85 -3.00
CA ASP A 73 5.92 7.34 -1.62
C ASP A 73 5.01 6.45 -0.78
N THR A 74 5.57 5.86 0.27
CA THR A 74 4.84 5.00 1.21
C THR A 74 4.07 5.82 2.26
N SER A 75 4.34 7.13 2.35
CA SER A 75 3.64 8.08 3.22
C SER A 75 2.19 8.29 2.79
N SER A 76 1.92 8.12 1.49
CA SER A 76 0.60 8.30 0.91
C SER A 76 -0.29 7.05 1.04
N MET A 77 0.24 5.97 1.61
CA MET A 77 -0.52 4.77 1.95
C MET A 77 -1.38 5.03 3.18
N ASP A 78 -2.68 4.78 3.04
CA ASP A 78 -3.64 4.77 4.14
C ASP A 78 -4.11 3.33 4.37
N VAL A 79 -3.60 2.74 5.45
CA VAL A 79 -3.85 1.35 5.82
C VAL A 79 -5.08 1.30 6.70
N LYS A 80 -6.18 0.76 6.18
CA LYS A 80 -7.43 0.64 6.95
C LYS A 80 -7.34 -0.45 8.00
N PRO A 81 -8.22 -0.43 9.03
CA PRO A 81 -8.39 -1.56 9.93
C PRO A 81 -8.62 -2.86 9.15
N TYR A 82 -8.11 -3.97 9.67
CA TYR A 82 -8.35 -5.27 9.07
C TYR A 82 -9.76 -5.77 9.43
N ASP A 83 -10.39 -6.47 8.49
CA ASP A 83 -11.62 -7.21 8.69
C ASP A 83 -11.28 -8.69 8.88
N ALA A 84 -11.73 -9.26 10.00
CA ALA A 84 -11.58 -10.69 10.27
C ALA A 84 -12.84 -11.44 9.81
N HIS A 85 -12.68 -12.30 8.81
CA HIS A 85 -13.74 -13.18 8.32
C HIS A 85 -13.34 -14.64 8.53
N GLY A 86 -13.87 -15.26 9.58
CA GLY A 86 -13.60 -16.67 9.91
C GLY A 86 -12.13 -16.90 10.23
N LYS A 87 -11.41 -17.60 9.34
CA LYS A 87 -9.98 -17.90 9.46
C LYS A 87 -9.08 -16.96 8.65
N THR A 88 -9.66 -15.99 7.94
CA THR A 88 -8.92 -15.08 7.06
C THR A 88 -9.07 -13.65 7.54
N TYR A 89 -7.95 -12.94 7.56
CA TYR A 89 -7.86 -11.52 7.85
C TYR A 89 -7.62 -10.80 6.53
N ARG A 90 -8.45 -9.80 6.26
CA ARG A 90 -8.38 -8.98 5.06
C ARG A 90 -8.10 -7.54 5.45
N GLN A 91 -7.15 -6.90 4.81
CA GLN A 91 -6.82 -5.51 5.06
C GLN A 91 -6.77 -4.75 3.75
N THR A 92 -7.44 -3.59 3.71
CA THR A 92 -7.49 -2.74 2.51
C THR A 92 -6.56 -1.56 2.69
N ILE A 93 -5.67 -1.36 1.73
CA ILE A 93 -4.79 -0.21 1.62
C ILE A 93 -5.34 0.69 0.52
N THR A 94 -5.62 1.94 0.89
CA THR A 94 -5.98 3.02 -0.02
C THR A 94 -4.81 3.97 -0.18
N PHE A 95 -4.77 4.72 -1.28
CA PHE A 95 -3.70 5.69 -1.54
C PHE A 95 -4.30 7.08 -1.67
N LYS A 96 -3.66 8.06 -1.03
CA LYS A 96 -4.09 9.47 -1.10
C LYS A 96 -3.52 10.10 -2.38
N GLU A 97 -4.32 10.15 -3.44
CA GLU A 97 -4.00 10.94 -4.64
C GLU A 97 -4.38 12.41 -4.42
N GLY A 98 -3.42 13.31 -4.62
CA GLY A 98 -3.62 14.76 -4.54
C GLY A 98 -3.43 15.35 -3.13
N ILE A 99 -3.52 16.68 -3.06
CA ILE A 99 -3.46 17.41 -1.79
C ILE A 99 -4.89 17.64 -1.31
N GLU A 100 -5.30 16.94 -0.26
CA GLU A 100 -6.58 17.22 0.38
C GLU A 100 -6.58 18.67 0.93
N GLN A 101 -7.69 19.40 0.74
CA GLN A 101 -7.85 20.79 1.22
C GLN A 101 -7.33 21.09 2.64
N PRO A 102 -7.55 20.22 3.66
CA PRO A 102 -6.98 20.44 4.99
C PRO A 102 -5.45 20.41 5.04
N MET A 103 -4.80 19.61 4.17
CA MET A 103 -3.34 19.60 4.03
C MET A 103 -2.83 20.83 3.27
N ALA A 104 -3.53 21.24 2.21
CA ALA A 104 -3.20 22.46 1.46
C ALA A 104 -3.20 23.70 2.38
N LYS A 105 -4.18 23.80 3.28
CA LYS A 105 -4.25 24.90 4.27
C LYS A 105 -3.10 24.88 5.27
N LYS A 106 -2.49 23.73 5.57
CA LYS A 106 -1.29 23.65 6.42
C LYS A 106 -0.04 24.09 5.66
N ILE A 107 0.11 23.72 4.40
CA ILE A 107 1.24 24.12 3.55
C ILE A 107 1.28 25.64 3.35
N VAL A 108 0.12 26.27 3.13
CA VAL A 108 0.02 27.75 2.97
C VAL A 108 0.29 28.51 4.27
N LYS A 109 0.21 27.84 5.43
CA LYS A 109 0.38 28.46 6.75
C LYS A 109 1.80 28.30 7.33
N LEU A 110 2.67 27.52 6.67
CA LEU A 110 4.10 27.38 6.95
C LEU A 110 4.86 28.54 6.29
#